data_AF-A0A6I5NIY0-F1
#
_entry.id   AF-A0A6I5NIY0-F1
#
_cell.length_a   1.000
_cell.length_b   1.000
_cell.length_c   1.000
_cell.angle_alpha   90.00
_cell.angle_beta   90.00
_cell.angle_gamma   90.00
#
_symmetry.space_group_name_H-M   'P 1'
#
loop_
_entity.id
_entity.type
_entity.pdbx_description
1 polymer ?
#
loop_
_entity_poly.entity_id
_entity_poly.type
_entity_poly.pdbx_seq_one_letter_code
_entity_poly.pdbx_strand_id
1 'polypeptide(L)' 'MRPYLSGPDVELVQRAIASLGIPITLDGIFGPGTQVAVETFQQRYGLLADGVVGPKTLTKLLSTPPTPVRF' A
#
# COMPACT_ATOMS: atom_id res chain seq x y z
N MET A 1 2.43 -9.46 -15.58
CA MET A 1 2.18 -10.20 -14.31
C MET A 1 1.08 -9.45 -13.58
N ARG A 2 -0.05 -10.07 -13.25
CA ARG A 2 -1.15 -9.40 -12.51
C ARG A 2 -0.73 -9.31 -11.03
N PRO A 3 -0.77 -8.13 -10.39
CA PRO A 3 -0.46 -8.02 -8.96
C PRO A 3 -1.43 -8.91 -8.17
N TYR A 4 -0.87 -9.62 -7.18
CA TYR A 4 -1.49 -10.70 -6.40
C TYR A 4 -2.59 -10.22 -5.42
N LEU A 5 -3.18 -9.06 -5.66
CA LEU A 5 -4.18 -8.46 -4.79
C LEU A 5 -5.51 -8.39 -5.54
N SER A 6 -6.44 -9.25 -5.14
CA SER A 6 -7.86 -9.11 -5.51
C SER A 6 -8.50 -8.03 -4.62
N GLY A 7 -9.56 -7.37 -5.10
CA GLY A 7 -10.14 -6.14 -4.54
C GLY A 7 -10.03 -5.89 -3.02
N PRO A 8 -10.43 -6.83 -2.13
CA PRO A 8 -10.33 -6.64 -0.69
C PRO A 8 -8.89 -6.40 -0.18
N ASP A 9 -7.91 -7.08 -0.77
CA ASP A 9 -6.50 -6.93 -0.40
C ASP A 9 -5.94 -5.58 -0.90
N VAL A 10 -6.43 -5.11 -2.05
CA VAL A 10 -6.07 -3.79 -2.59
C VAL A 10 -6.57 -2.68 -1.67
N GLU A 11 -7.82 -2.77 -1.21
CA GLU A 11 -8.41 -1.78 -0.32
C GLU A 11 -7.64 -1.68 1.01
N LEU A 12 -7.21 -2.82 1.56
CA LEU A 12 -6.37 -2.85 2.76
C LEU A 12 -5.02 -2.16 2.55
N VAL A 13 -4.36 -2.43 1.42
CA VAL A 13 -3.11 -1.77 1.06
C VAL A 13 -3.32 -0.27 0.89
N GLN A 14 -4.39 0.12 0.18
CA GLN A 14 -4.68 1.52 -0.07
C GLN A 14 -4.95 2.27 1.25
N ARG A 15 -5.71 1.68 2.17
CA ARG A 15 -5.96 2.25 3.50
C ARG A 15 -4.69 2.37 4.34
N ALA A 16 -3.86 1.33 4.33
CA ALA A 16 -2.60 1.36 5.06
C ALA A 16 -1.68 2.46 4.52
N ILE A 17 -1.54 2.58 3.19
CA ILE A 17 -0.74 3.64 2.57
C ILE A 17 -1.32 5.04 2.85
N ALA A 18 -2.64 5.20 2.77
CA ALA A 18 -3.33 6.44 3.14
C ALA A 18 -3.05 6.86 4.59
N SER A 19 -3.03 5.90 5.52
CA SER A 19 -2.74 6.15 6.95
C SER A 19 -1.33 6.68 7.21
N LEU A 20 -0.41 6.50 6.24
CA LEU A 20 0.97 7.00 6.30
C LEU A 20 1.09 8.43 5.74
N GLY A 21 -0.02 9.05 5.35
CA GLY A 21 -0.08 10.37 4.73
C GLY A 21 0.32 10.38 3.26
N ILE A 22 0.34 9.22 2.61
CA ILE A 22 0.61 9.12 1.16
C ILE A 22 -0.73 9.26 0.43
N PRO A 23 -0.89 10.23 -0.49
CA PRO A 23 -2.13 10.43 -1.22
C PRO A 23 -2.43 9.22 -2.13
N ILE A 24 -3.63 8.65 -1.98
CA ILE A 24 -4.07 7.47 -2.73
C ILE A 24 -5.60 7.39 -2.74
N THR A 25 -6.16 6.85 -3.81
CA THR A 25 -7.61 6.55 -3.92
C THR A 25 -7.92 5.22 -3.23
N LEU A 26 -9.00 5.18 -2.45
CA LEU A 26 -9.51 3.98 -1.78
C LEU A 26 -10.68 3.36 -2.57
N ASP A 27 -10.42 2.92 -3.80
CA ASP A 27 -11.43 2.34 -4.70
C ASP A 27 -11.38 0.80 -4.78
N GLY A 28 -10.43 0.17 -4.09
CA GLY A 28 -10.20 -1.27 -4.17
C GLY A 28 -9.64 -1.73 -5.52
N ILE A 29 -9.20 -0.81 -6.38
CA ILE A 29 -8.67 -1.10 -7.71
C ILE A 29 -7.17 -0.81 -7.74
N PHE A 30 -6.38 -1.81 -8.13
CA PHE A 30 -4.94 -1.61 -8.30
C PHE A 30 -4.66 -0.92 -9.64
N GLY A 31 -4.86 0.41 -9.66
CA GLY A 31 -4.59 1.26 -10.81
C GLY A 31 -3.22 1.96 -10.73
N PRO A 32 -2.89 2.81 -11.74
CA PRO A 32 -1.64 3.57 -11.76
C PRO A 32 -1.43 4.42 -10.50
N GLY A 33 -2.50 5.00 -9.93
CA GLY A 33 -2.42 5.76 -8.68
C GLY A 33 -2.02 4.91 -7.48
N THR A 34 -2.54 3.68 -7.39
CA THR A 34 -2.12 2.72 -6.35
C THR A 34 -0.68 2.29 -6.54
N GLN A 35 -0.25 2.05 -7.78
CA GLN A 35 1.13 1.71 -8.08
C GLN A 35 2.11 2.79 -7.61
N VAL A 36 1.87 4.07 -7.97
CA VAL A 36 2.71 5.20 -7.56
C VAL A 36 2.76 5.34 -6.04
N ALA A 37 1.63 5.13 -5.36
CA ALA A 37 1.57 5.18 -3.90
C ALA A 37 2.35 4.02 -3.25
N VAL A 38 2.33 2.83 -3.85
CA VAL A 38 3.14 1.67 -3.43
C VAL A 38 4.63 1.95 -3.65
N GLU A 39 5.02 2.52 -4.79
CA GLU A 39 6.41 2.93 -5.06
C GLU A 39 6.88 3.95 -4.02
N THR A 40 6.04 4.95 -3.71
CA THR A 40 6.34 5.97 -2.70
C THR A 40 6.54 5.34 -1.31
N PHE A 41 5.66 4.41 -0.94
CA PHE A 41 5.82 3.63 0.30
C PHE A 41 7.14 2.85 0.28
N GLN A 42 7.42 2.11 -0.79
CA GLN A 42 8.63 1.31 -0.91
C GLN A 42 9.90 2.18 -0.78
N GLN A 43 9.96 3.31 -1.46
CA GLN A 43 11.06 4.28 -1.34
C GLN A 43 11.23 4.77 0.09
N ARG A 44 10.13 5.15 0.75
CA ARG A 44 10.14 5.69 2.12
C ARG A 44 10.68 4.69 3.15
N TYR A 45 10.47 3.39 2.91
CA TYR A 45 10.89 2.32 3.82
C TYR A 45 12.12 1.53 3.34
N GLY A 46 12.83 2.02 2.31
CA GLY A 46 14.06 1.39 1.81
C GLY A 46 13.85 0.04 1.13
N LEU A 47 12.66 -0.18 0.57
CA LEU A 47 12.35 -1.35 -0.26
C LEU A 47 12.65 -1.05 -1.73
N LEU A 48 12.71 -2.11 -2.55
CA LEU A 48 12.72 -1.95 -4.00
C LEU A 48 11.40 -1.30 -4.44
N ALA A 49 11.50 -0.12 -5.06
CA ALA A 49 10.36 0.67 -5.53
C ALA A 49 9.87 0.18 -6.90
N ASP A 50 9.36 -1.05 -6.94
CA ASP A 50 8.85 -1.70 -8.16
C ASP A 50 7.34 -1.51 -8.37
N GLY A 51 6.65 -0.86 -7.42
CA GLY A 51 5.21 -0.66 -7.46
C GLY A 51 4.40 -1.94 -7.29
N VAL A 52 5.05 -3.04 -6.91
CA VAL A 52 4.43 -4.35 -6.72
C VAL A 52 4.25 -4.59 -5.23
N VAL A 53 3.07 -5.04 -4.84
CA VAL A 53 2.83 -5.46 -3.45
C VAL A 53 3.24 -6.93 -3.32
N GLY A 54 4.52 -7.14 -3.07
CA GLY A 54 5.08 -8.45 -2.73
C GLY A 54 5.06 -8.73 -1.23
N PRO A 55 5.52 -9.93 -0.80
CA PRO A 55 5.59 -10.31 0.62
C PRO A 55 6.35 -9.30 1.48
N LYS A 56 7.45 -8.72 0.97
CA LYS A 56 8.22 -7.70 1.70
C LYS A 56 7.41 -6.43 1.96
N THR A 57 6.68 -5.95 0.95
CA THR A 57 5.81 -4.79 1.03
C THR A 57 4.67 -5.05 2.02
N LEU A 58 4.03 -6.23 1.95
CA LEU A 58 2.99 -6.65 2.89
C LEU A 58 3.50 -6.75 4.34
N THR A 59 4.64 -7.43 4.57
CA THR A 59 5.24 -7.51 5.91
C THR A 59 5.50 -6.13 6.48
N LYS A 60 5.98 -5.19 5.65
CA LYS A 60 6.27 -3.82 6.10
C LYS A 60 4.98 -3.04 6.41
N LEU A 61 3.95 -3.17 5.58
CA LEU A 61 2.63 -2.57 5.85
C LEU A 61 2.02 -3.11 7.15
N LEU A 62 2.06 -4.43 7.37
CA LEU A 62 1.54 -5.06 8.59
C LEU A 62 2.35 -4.71 9.85
N SER A 63 3.67 -4.52 9.70
CA SER A 63 4.55 -4.11 10.81
C SER A 63 4.46 -2.62 11.13
N THR A 64 3.83 -1.83 10.26
CA THR A 64 3.57 -0.41 10.49
C THR A 64 2.11 -0.33 10.92
N PRO A 65 1.80 -0.48 12.23
CA PRO A 65 0.42 -0.49 12.67
C PRO A 65 -0.26 0.79 12.18
N PRO A 66 -1.45 0.71 11.53
CA PRO A 66 -2.22 1.91 11.26
C PRO A 66 -2.42 2.60 12.60
N THR A 67 -2.03 3.86 12.69
CA THR A 67 -2.26 4.66 13.88
C THR A 67 -3.74 4.50 14.24
N PRO A 68 -4.09 3.93 15.41
CA PRO A 68 -5.48 3.83 15.78
C PRO A 68 -5.99 5.26 15.89
N VAL A 69 -6.82 5.67 14.94
CA VAL A 69 -7.52 6.95 15.00
C VAL A 69 -8.50 6.78 16.15
N ARG A 70 -8.09 7.26 17.32
CA ARG A 70 -8.89 7.22 18.54
C ARG A 70 -10.00 8.26 18.35
N PHE A 71 -11.22 7.80 18.08
CA PHE A 71 -12.43 8.62 18.12
C PHE A 71 -12.73 9.05 19.56
#